data_AF-A0A6P2RY17-F1
#
_entry.id   AF-A0A6P2RY17-F1
#
_cell.length_a   1.000
_cell.length_b   1.000
_cell.length_c   1.000
_cell.angle_alpha   90.00
_cell.angle_beta   90.00
_cell.angle_gamma   90.00
#
_symmetry.space_group_name_H-M   'P 1'
#
loop_
_entity.id
_entity.type
_entity.pdbx_description
1 polymer ?
#
loop_
_entity_poly.entity_id
_entity_poly.type
_entity_poly.pdbx_seq_one_letter_code
_entity_poly.pdbx_strand_id
1 'polypeptide(L)'
;MNLLEAMRVYVAVVEHGGLAGAASELQLDEAQVSERIDGLERYLGCRLLLCREHDDVACTDAGDAFHVCCLRTLSAVEQAVGAAGPHAPDVPVASDAHDTAHAAAHDAVFPPPGAVQASSPRLSP
;
A
#
# COMPACT_ATOMS: atom_id res chain seq x y z
N MET A 1 -1.67 21.98 -8.30
CA MET A 1 -2.58 21.03 -7.64
C MET A 1 -1.94 19.65 -7.64
N ASN A 2 -1.99 18.95 -6.51
CA ASN A 2 -1.65 17.53 -6.42
C ASN A 2 -2.95 16.72 -6.43
N LEU A 3 -3.20 15.95 -7.50
CA LEU A 3 -4.49 15.30 -7.71
C LEU A 3 -4.78 14.20 -6.68
N LEU A 4 -3.80 13.38 -6.31
CA LEU A 4 -4.00 12.31 -5.33
C LEU A 4 -4.28 12.87 -3.94
N GLU A 5 -3.59 13.94 -3.57
CA GLU A 5 -3.84 14.65 -2.32
C GLU A 5 -5.24 15.28 -2.31
N ALA A 6 -5.62 15.95 -3.39
CA ALA A 6 -6.96 16.51 -3.54
C ALA A 6 -8.07 15.44 -3.50
N MET A 7 -7.83 14.25 -4.07
CA MET A 7 -8.75 13.11 -3.97
C MET A 7 -8.91 12.62 -2.52
N ARG A 8 -7.81 12.54 -1.75
CA ARG A 8 -7.86 12.19 -0.32
C ARG A 8 -8.65 13.22 0.48
N VAL A 9 -8.38 14.51 0.23
CA VAL A 9 -9.12 15.61 0.87
C VAL A 9 -10.60 15.54 0.53
N TYR A 10 -10.95 15.30 -0.73
CA TYR A 10 -12.34 15.16 -1.16
C TYR A 10 -13.06 14.01 -0.45
N VAL A 11 -12.45 12.82 -0.39
CA VAL A 11 -13.04 11.66 0.32
C VAL A 11 -13.29 12.00 1.79
N ALA A 12 -12.30 12.58 2.49
CA ALA A 12 -12.45 12.98 3.89
C ALA A 12 -13.61 13.97 4.10
N VAL A 13 -13.78 14.96 3.22
CA VAL A 13 -14.89 15.93 3.29
C VAL A 13 -16.25 15.25 3.12
N VAL A 14 -16.34 14.28 2.21
CA VAL A 14 -17.58 13.52 1.97
C VAL A 14 -17.91 12.60 3.14
N GLU A 15 -16.92 11.91 3.71
CA GLU A 15 -17.12 10.99 4.85
C GLU A 15 -17.47 11.73 6.15
N HIS A 16 -16.86 12.89 6.38
CA HIS A 16 -17.11 13.71 7.56
C HIS A 16 -18.28 14.70 7.41
N GLY A 17 -18.81 14.89 6.20
CA GLY A 17 -19.95 15.77 5.92
C GLY A 17 -19.65 17.27 6.07
N GLY A 18 -18.37 17.65 6.08
CA GLY A 18 -17.96 19.04 6.33
C GLY A 18 -16.45 19.26 6.19
N LEU A 19 -16.07 20.52 5.97
CA LEU A 19 -14.66 20.93 5.82
C LEU A 19 -13.91 20.82 7.15
N ALA A 20 -14.56 21.16 8.26
CA ALA A 20 -13.98 21.11 9.60
C ALA A 20 -13.59 19.68 10.02
N GLY A 21 -14.47 18.70 9.72
CA GLY A 21 -14.21 17.29 10.02
C GLY A 21 -13.01 16.75 9.25
N ALA A 22 -12.95 17.02 7.94
CA ALA A 22 -11.82 16.63 7.11
C ALA A 22 -10.51 17.33 7.49
N ALA A 23 -10.58 18.62 7.84
CA ALA A 23 -9.43 19.39 8.33
C ALA A 23 -8.84 18.75 9.60
N SER A 24 -9.71 18.37 10.55
CA SER A 24 -9.29 17.70 11.79
C SER A 24 -8.70 16.31 11.54
N GLU A 25 -9.24 15.53 10.60
CA GLU A 25 -8.74 14.20 10.26
C GLU A 25 -7.36 14.28 9.59
N LEU A 26 -7.23 15.17 8.61
CA LEU A 26 -6.04 15.32 7.78
C LEU A 26 -4.95 16.19 8.41
N GLN A 27 -5.21 16.76 9.60
CA GLN A 27 -4.32 17.72 10.28
C GLN A 27 -3.99 18.94 9.39
N LEU A 28 -4.98 19.41 8.64
CA LEU A 28 -4.89 20.56 7.75
C LEU A 28 -5.76 21.71 8.27
N ASP A 29 -5.49 22.93 7.81
CA ASP A 29 -6.41 24.05 8.03
C ASP A 29 -7.61 23.97 7.07
N GLU A 30 -8.78 24.47 7.48
CA GLU A 30 -9.96 24.54 6.61
C GLU A 30 -9.70 25.31 5.32
N ALA A 31 -8.88 26.37 5.35
CA ALA A 31 -8.48 27.12 4.17
C ALA A 31 -7.70 26.25 3.17
N GLN A 32 -6.84 25.36 3.68
CA GLN A 32 -6.05 24.42 2.89
C GLN A 32 -6.91 23.30 2.28
N VAL A 33 -7.91 22.83 3.02
CA VAL A 33 -8.92 21.87 2.52
C VAL A 33 -9.73 22.52 1.42
N SER A 34 -10.27 23.72 1.67
CA SER A 34 -11.06 24.49 0.71
C SER A 34 -10.29 24.76 -0.59
N GLU A 35 -9.03 25.23 -0.51
CA GLU A 35 -8.20 25.47 -1.70
C GLU A 35 -7.98 24.21 -2.55
N ARG A 36 -7.80 23.05 -1.92
CA ARG A 36 -7.59 21.76 -2.60
C ARG A 36 -8.86 21.29 -3.30
N ILE A 37 -10.01 21.42 -2.65
CA ILE A 37 -11.33 21.12 -3.24
C ILE A 37 -11.60 22.06 -4.42
N ASP A 38 -11.39 23.37 -4.23
CA ASP A 38 -11.54 24.38 -5.28
C ASP A 38 -10.65 24.09 -6.50
N GLY A 39 -9.40 23.70 -6.26
CA GLY A 39 -8.48 23.30 -7.32
C GLY A 39 -9.01 22.09 -8.09
N LEU A 40 -9.57 21.12 -7.38
CA LEU A 40 -10.12 19.89 -7.94
C LEU A 40 -11.37 20.15 -8.78
N GLU A 41 -12.31 20.95 -8.28
CA GLU A 41 -13.51 21.37 -9.02
C GLU A 41 -13.14 22.15 -10.29
N ARG A 42 -12.14 23.04 -10.22
CA ARG A 42 -11.63 23.76 -11.40
C ARG A 42 -10.97 22.82 -12.41
N TYR A 43 -10.25 21.81 -11.95
CA TYR A 43 -9.61 20.83 -12.82
C TYR A 43 -10.63 19.95 -13.54
N LEU A 44 -11.68 19.53 -12.85
CA LEU A 44 -12.76 18.72 -13.40
C LEU A 44 -13.76 19.53 -14.23
N GLY A 45 -13.84 20.84 -13.98
CA GLY A 45 -14.79 21.73 -14.64
C GLY A 45 -16.23 21.57 -14.14
N CYS A 46 -16.44 20.93 -12.99
CA CYS A 46 -17.74 20.72 -12.38
C CYS A 46 -17.67 20.89 -10.85
N ARG A 47 -18.82 21.18 -10.24
CA ARG A 47 -18.94 21.23 -8.78
C ARG A 47 -19.25 19.84 -8.23
N LEU A 48 -18.46 19.43 -7.26
CA LEU A 48 -18.60 18.16 -6.56
C LEU A 48 -19.38 18.33 -5.25
N LEU A 49 -19.26 19.50 -4.63
CA LEU A 49 -19.86 19.81 -3.33
C LEU A 49 -20.83 20.99 -3.43
N LEU A 50 -21.93 20.91 -2.68
CA LEU A 50 -22.91 21.98 -2.49
C LEU A 50 -22.91 22.39 -1.02
N CYS A 51 -22.64 23.66 -0.75
CA CYS A 51 -22.76 24.22 0.59
C CYS A 51 -24.24 24.51 0.86
N ARG A 52 -24.85 23.78 1.80
CA ARG A 52 -26.29 23.92 2.08
C ARG A 52 -26.57 24.95 3.18
N GLU A 53 -25.76 25.01 4.23
CA GLU A 53 -25.85 26.01 5.30
C GLU A 53 -24.67 25.87 6.27
N HIS A 54 -23.87 26.93 6.43
CA HIS A 54 -22.77 27.21 7.39
C HIS A 54 -21.71 26.15 7.77
N ASP A 55 -21.95 24.87 7.55
CA ASP A 55 -21.00 23.75 7.72
C ASP A 55 -21.49 22.46 7.01
N ASP A 56 -22.75 22.41 6.60
CA ASP A 56 -23.37 21.23 5.99
C ASP A 56 -23.05 21.14 4.49
N VAL A 57 -22.33 20.10 4.11
CA VAL A 57 -21.86 19.86 2.75
C VAL A 57 -22.60 18.67 2.15
N ALA A 58 -23.28 18.90 1.02
CA ALA A 58 -23.94 17.85 0.26
C ALA A 58 -23.15 17.53 -1.02
N CYS A 59 -23.08 16.24 -1.38
CA CYS A 59 -22.52 15.83 -2.67
C CYS A 59 -23.49 16.11 -3.82
N THR A 60 -22.96 16.48 -4.99
CA THR A 60 -23.70 16.46 -6.24
C THR A 60 -23.71 15.06 -6.85
N ASP A 61 -24.57 14.79 -7.83
CA ASP A 61 -24.55 13.54 -8.59
C ASP A 61 -23.16 13.25 -9.21
N ALA A 62 -22.48 14.31 -9.66
CA ALA A 62 -21.10 14.22 -10.16
C ALA A 62 -20.10 13.94 -9.04
N GLY A 63 -20.32 14.52 -7.86
CA GLY A 63 -19.58 14.26 -6.63
C GLY A 63 -19.65 12.78 -6.23
N ASP A 64 -20.84 12.20 -6.18
CA ASP A 64 -21.04 10.79 -5.82
C ASP A 64 -20.32 9.85 -6.78
N ALA A 65 -20.46 10.09 -8.10
CA ALA A 65 -19.76 9.31 -9.12
C ALA A 65 -18.23 9.45 -8.98
N PHE A 66 -17.75 10.65 -8.71
CA PHE A 66 -16.33 10.93 -8.51
C PHE A 66 -15.80 10.29 -7.22
N HIS A 67 -16.57 10.31 -6.14
CA HIS A 67 -16.22 9.69 -4.86
C HIS A 67 -15.92 8.19 -5.00
N VAL A 68 -16.79 7.46 -5.71
CA VAL A 68 -16.56 6.02 -6.00
C VAL A 68 -15.27 5.81 -6.80
N CYS A 69 -14.97 6.71 -7.75
CA CYS A 69 -13.73 6.65 -8.52
C CYS A 69 -12.50 6.95 -7.67
N CYS A 70 -12.58 7.91 -6.74
CA CYS A 70 -11.52 8.23 -5.79
C CYS A 70 -11.16 7.03 -4.93
N LEU A 71 -12.14 6.38 -4.30
CA LEU A 71 -11.90 5.21 -3.46
C LEU A 71 -11.17 4.10 -4.21
N ARG A 72 -11.59 3.81 -5.44
CA ARG A 72 -10.93 2.81 -6.30
C ARG A 72 -9.50 3.20 -6.65
N THR A 73 -9.28 4.47 -6.98
CA THR A 73 -7.96 4.97 -7.39
C THR A 73 -7.00 4.98 -6.22
N LEU A 74 -7.42 5.49 -5.06
CA LEU A 74 -6.61 5.52 -3.85
C LEU A 74 -6.26 4.10 -3.38
N SER A 75 -7.22 3.18 -3.41
CA SER A 75 -6.97 1.76 -3.11
C SER A 75 -5.98 1.12 -4.09
N ALA A 76 -6.06 1.42 -5.39
CA ALA A 76 -5.10 0.93 -6.38
C ALA A 76 -3.69 1.47 -6.13
N VAL A 77 -3.57 2.75 -5.75
CA VAL A 77 -2.29 3.37 -5.39
C VAL A 77 -1.72 2.71 -4.13
N GLU A 78 -2.52 2.49 -3.10
CA GLU A 78 -2.06 1.82 -1.88
C GLU A 78 -1.59 0.39 -2.13
N GLN A 79 -2.30 -0.37 -2.97
CA GLN A 79 -1.87 -1.70 -3.41
C GLN A 79 -0.55 -1.65 -4.18
N ALA A 80 -0.38 -0.67 -5.08
CA ALA A 80 0.86 -0.49 -5.81
C ALA A 80 2.04 -0.15 -4.87
N VAL A 81 1.82 0.72 -3.89
CA VAL A 81 2.81 1.07 -2.86
C VAL A 81 3.17 -0.14 -2.00
N GLY A 82 2.19 -0.96 -1.61
CA GLY A 82 2.42 -2.18 -0.85
C GLY A 82 3.17 -3.27 -1.63
N ALA A 83 2.86 -3.43 -2.92
CA ALA A 83 3.57 -4.34 -3.82
C ALA A 83 5.01 -3.87 -4.10
N ALA A 84 5.23 -2.57 -4.10
CA ALA A 84 6.55 -1.94 -4.22
C ALA A 84 7.30 -1.83 -2.88
N GLY A 85 6.92 -2.61 -1.84
CA GLY A 85 7.55 -2.65 -0.51
C GLY A 85 9.08 -2.58 -0.55
N PRO A 86 9.73 -2.09 0.52
CA PRO A 86 11.07 -1.50 0.47
C PRO A 86 11.98 -2.40 -0.34
N HIS A 87 12.44 -1.90 -1.48
CA HIS A 87 13.48 -2.57 -2.23
C HIS A 87 14.68 -2.65 -1.28
N ALA A 88 14.82 -3.79 -0.59
CA ALA A 88 16.14 -4.23 -0.16
C ALA A 88 16.98 -4.09 -1.44
N PRO A 89 18.05 -3.29 -1.44
CA PRO A 89 18.76 -3.01 -2.67
C PRO A 89 19.16 -4.37 -3.24
N ASP A 90 18.70 -4.65 -4.47
CA ASP A 90 19.21 -5.69 -5.34
C ASP A 90 20.67 -5.34 -5.63
N VAL A 91 21.53 -5.53 -4.63
CA VAL A 91 22.95 -5.72 -4.83
C VAL A 91 23.12 -7.23 -4.84
N PRO A 92 23.24 -7.88 -6.00
CA PRO A 92 23.85 -9.19 -6.03
C PRO A 92 25.32 -8.94 -5.65
N VAL A 93 25.61 -8.99 -4.34
CA VAL A 93 26.97 -9.25 -3.91
C VAL A 93 27.23 -10.70 -4.29
N ALA A 94 27.69 -10.89 -5.53
CA ALA A 94 28.54 -12.01 -5.85
C ALA A 94 29.71 -11.93 -4.86
N SER A 95 29.59 -12.66 -3.76
CA SER A 95 30.74 -12.97 -2.91
C SER A 95 31.61 -13.89 -3.75
N ASP A 96 32.48 -13.28 -4.55
CA ASP A 96 33.61 -13.96 -5.15
C ASP A 96 34.34 -14.73 -4.05
N ALA A 97 34.32 -16.04 -4.24
CA ALA A 97 35.02 -16.99 -3.42
C ALA A 97 36.52 -16.64 -3.45
N HIS A 98 37.00 -16.03 -2.36
CA HIS A 98 38.41 -16.15 -2.03
C HIS A 98 38.63 -17.47 -1.30
N ASP A 99 39.06 -18.43 -2.12
CA ASP A 99 39.77 -19.65 -1.79
C ASP A 99 40.64 -19.47 -0.53
N THR A 100 40.30 -20.18 0.54
CA THR A 100 41.22 -20.38 1.67
C THR A 100 41.31 -21.88 1.96
N ALA A 101 42.07 -22.58 1.13
CA ALA A 101 42.68 -23.84 1.49
C ALA A 101 43.77 -23.60 2.55
N HIS A 102 43.52 -23.99 3.81
CA HIS A 102 44.59 -24.49 4.67
C HIS A 102 44.09 -25.58 5.61
N ALA A 103 44.82 -26.69 5.54
CA ALA A 103 44.62 -27.98 6.16
C ALA A 103 44.59 -27.98 7.69
N ALA A 104 43.86 -28.95 8.27
CA ALA A 104 44.40 -29.82 9.32
C ALA A 104 43.59 -31.13 9.40
N ALA A 105 44.32 -32.23 9.50
CA ALA A 105 43.88 -33.62 9.42
C ALA A 105 43.34 -34.17 10.75
N HIS A 106 42.51 -35.22 10.68
CA HIS A 106 42.84 -36.48 11.36
C HIS A 106 42.02 -37.67 10.79
N ASP A 107 42.74 -38.55 10.12
CA ASP A 107 42.77 -40.01 10.28
C ASP A 107 41.46 -40.82 10.36
N ALA A 108 41.19 -41.50 9.24
CA ALA A 108 40.56 -42.79 9.02
C ALA A 108 39.79 -43.51 10.16
N VAL A 109 38.50 -43.77 9.91
CA VAL A 109 37.86 -45.06 10.26
C VAL A 109 37.02 -45.54 9.07
N PHE A 110 37.42 -46.70 8.57
CA PHE A 110 36.78 -47.51 7.54
C PHE A 110 35.49 -48.19 8.09
N PRO A 111 34.44 -48.41 7.28
CA PRO A 111 33.14 -48.91 7.75
C PRO A 111 33.06 -50.46 7.77
N PRO A 112 32.09 -51.03 8.50
CA PRO A 112 31.55 -52.33 8.11
C PRO A 112 30.02 -52.36 7.91
N PRO A 113 29.51 -53.39 7.21
CA PRO A 113 28.27 -53.34 6.45
C PRO A 113 27.08 -53.98 7.17
N GLY A 114 25.88 -53.57 6.74
CA GLY A 114 24.68 -54.42 6.80
C GLY A 114 23.65 -54.02 7.85
N ALA A 115 22.56 -53.42 7.39
CA ALA A 115 21.21 -53.77 7.83
C ALA A 115 20.19 -53.11 6.89
N VAL A 116 19.81 -53.90 5.88
CA VAL A 116 18.44 -54.13 5.39
C VAL A 116 17.49 -52.92 5.27
N GLN A 117 17.09 -52.68 4.02
CA GLN A 117 15.99 -51.83 3.61
C GLN A 117 14.61 -52.37 4.05
N ALA A 118 13.65 -51.44 4.00
CA ALA A 118 12.22 -51.64 3.77
C ALA A 118 11.33 -51.94 4.99
N SER A 119 10.50 -50.95 5.34
CA SER A 119 9.04 -51.09 5.20
C SER A 119 8.36 -49.74 5.42
N SER A 120 7.71 -49.23 4.39
CA SER A 120 6.59 -48.30 4.48
C SER A 120 5.38 -48.94 3.77
N PRO A 121 4.19 -48.34 3.81
CA PRO A 121 3.05 -48.74 4.63
C PRO A 121 1.95 -49.38 3.78
N ARG A 122 0.89 -49.90 4.42
CA ARG A 122 -0.54 -49.83 4.02
C ARG A 122 -1.33 -50.96 4.70
N LEU A 123 -2.34 -50.62 5.49
CA LEU A 123 -3.76 -50.68 5.10
C LEU A 123 -4.63 -50.44 6.35
N SER A 124 -5.43 -49.36 6.29
CA SER A 124 -6.76 -49.27 6.90
C SER A 124 -7.76 -49.99 5.96
N PRO A 125 -9.03 -50.25 6.32
CA PRO A 125 -9.87 -49.57 7.33
C PRO A 125 -10.13 -50.34 8.62
#